data_AF-A0A3M1H6W1-F1
#
_entry.id   AF-A0A3M1H6W1-F1
#
_cell.length_a   1.000
_cell.length_b   1.000
_cell.length_c   1.000
_cell.angle_alpha   90.00
_cell.angle_beta   90.00
_cell.angle_gamma   90.00
#
_symmetry.space_group_name_H-M   'P 1'
#
loop_
_entity.id
_entity.type
_entity.pdbx_description
1 polymer ?
#
loop_
_entity_poly.entity_id
_entity_poly.type
_entity_poly.pdbx_seq_one_letter_code
_entity_poly.pdbx_strand_id
1 'polypeptide(L)'
;MSMDKQLDIFSIHDDLSSVYEVPVEAVMTVTVETLKPEDTLDKAIDKMLSNDISGLVIVNDKEEPVGMLTKRDLLEQVLLEEKHKDNVSVIISSRKGLVDKQVIEEEIKKFIERHEREIGEGTIHAYIASISNRPHPLLQCRLRLLTSKMRVRATGESRSELEAVQKALDTLKETFRKEKGK
;
A
#
# COMPACT_ATOMS: atom_id res chain seq x y z
N MET A 1 20.05 32.19 6.49
CA MET A 1 19.94 31.76 7.91
C MET A 1 18.51 31.25 8.06
N SER A 2 18.19 29.98 8.27
CA SER A 2 18.93 28.76 8.55
C SER A 2 18.39 27.71 7.58
N MET A 3 19.25 26.97 6.89
CA MET A 3 18.85 25.84 6.06
C MET A 3 18.75 24.67 7.04
N ASP A 4 17.53 24.32 7.44
CA ASP A 4 17.28 23.15 8.25
C ASP A 4 17.85 21.94 7.52
N LYS A 5 18.95 21.41 8.06
CA LYS A 5 19.43 20.08 7.74
C LYS A 5 18.37 19.13 8.25
N GLN A 6 17.42 18.77 7.40
CA GLN A 6 16.63 17.56 7.59
C GLN A 6 17.62 16.44 7.89
N LEU A 7 17.51 15.88 9.08
CA LEU A 7 18.22 14.67 9.45
C LEU A 7 17.69 13.58 8.52
N ASP A 8 18.43 13.28 7.47
CA ASP A 8 18.05 12.24 6.52
C ASP A 8 18.22 10.89 7.22
N ILE A 9 17.14 10.42 7.85
CA ILE A 9 17.09 9.14 8.56
C ILE A 9 17.36 7.98 7.60
N PHE A 10 17.22 8.18 6.28
CA PHE A 10 17.52 7.18 5.26
C PHE A 10 19.02 7.13 4.91
N SER A 11 19.79 8.14 5.31
CA SER A 11 21.24 8.15 5.20
C SER A 11 21.92 7.30 6.29
N ILE A 12 21.16 6.80 7.28
CA ILE A 12 21.59 5.80 8.25
C ILE A 12 21.54 4.43 7.55
N HIS A 13 22.57 4.13 6.77
CA HIS A 13 22.76 2.79 6.22
C HIS A 13 23.14 1.80 7.34
N ASP A 14 22.41 0.68 7.36
CA ASP A 14 22.68 -0.60 8.01
C ASP A 14 22.64 -0.74 9.55
N ASP A 15 22.47 0.31 10.35
CA ASP A 15 22.27 0.16 11.81
C ASP A 15 20.90 0.62 12.31
N LEU A 16 19.91 -0.26 12.17
CA LEU A 16 18.53 -0.09 12.63
C LEU A 16 18.40 0.12 14.15
N SER A 17 19.45 -0.18 14.95
CA SER A 17 19.40 0.01 16.40
C SER A 17 19.28 1.49 16.79
N SER A 18 20.00 2.35 16.06
CA SER A 18 20.02 3.81 16.28
C SER A 18 18.68 4.49 15.99
N VAL A 19 17.87 3.95 15.06
CA VAL A 19 16.55 4.52 14.70
C VAL A 19 15.55 4.43 15.85
N TYR A 20 15.63 3.37 16.66
CA TYR A 20 14.74 3.20 17.82
C TYR A 20 15.08 4.11 18.99
N GLU A 21 16.26 4.72 18.98
CA GLU A 21 16.72 5.65 20.02
C GLU A 21 16.40 7.10 19.67
N VAL A 22 15.99 7.40 18.44
CA VAL A 22 15.61 8.75 18.01
C VAL A 22 14.21 9.08 18.53
N PRO A 23 14.04 10.15 19.35
CA PRO A 23 12.72 10.61 19.76
C PRO A 23 11.85 10.96 18.55
N VAL A 24 10.57 10.58 18.57
CA VAL A 24 9.63 10.90 17.48
C VAL A 24 9.57 12.40 17.22
N GLU A 25 9.65 13.22 18.27
CA GLU A 25 9.67 14.69 18.16
C GLU A 25 10.82 15.25 17.32
N ALA A 26 11.94 14.51 17.21
CA ALA A 26 13.10 14.93 16.43
C ALA A 26 12.94 14.68 14.92
N VAL A 27 11.97 13.84 14.53
CA VAL A 27 11.76 13.41 13.13
C VAL A 27 10.38 13.75 12.60
N MET A 28 9.41 14.01 13.48
CA MET A 28 8.05 14.36 13.09
C MET A 28 7.97 15.79 12.56
N THR A 29 7.05 16.02 11.62
CA THR A 29 6.65 17.37 11.23
C THR A 29 5.57 17.87 12.18
N VAL A 30 5.86 18.94 12.93
CA VAL A 30 4.92 19.50 13.92
C VAL A 30 3.75 20.22 13.24
N THR A 31 4.03 20.96 12.16
CA THR A 31 3.00 21.66 11.37
C THR A 31 2.64 20.81 10.17
N VAL A 32 1.48 20.17 10.21
CA VAL A 32 0.99 19.30 9.13
C VAL A 32 0.00 20.03 8.25
N GLU A 33 0.01 19.72 6.97
CA GLU A 33 -1.00 20.18 6.03
C GLU A 33 -2.32 19.43 6.26
N THR A 34 -3.41 20.20 6.37
CA THR A 34 -4.74 19.68 6.68
C THR A 34 -5.78 20.06 5.62
N LEU A 35 -6.88 19.31 5.62
CA LEU A 35 -8.12 19.61 4.89
C LEU A 35 -9.34 19.31 5.77
N LYS A 36 -10.48 19.89 5.42
CA LYS A 36 -11.77 19.53 6.01
C LYS A 36 -12.46 18.41 5.22
N PRO A 37 -13.39 17.63 5.83
CA PRO A 37 -14.13 16.57 5.14
C PRO A 37 -14.87 17.03 3.88
N GLU A 38 -15.32 18.27 3.85
CA GLU A 38 -16.05 18.89 2.74
C GLU A 38 -15.16 19.50 1.64
N ASP A 39 -13.83 19.51 1.84
CA ASP A 39 -12.89 19.98 0.82
C ASP A 39 -12.83 19.02 -0.37
N THR A 40 -12.62 19.58 -1.56
CA THR A 40 -12.60 18.80 -2.81
C THR A 40 -11.30 18.01 -2.99
N LEU A 41 -11.35 16.94 -3.79
CA LEU A 41 -10.17 16.17 -4.16
C LEU A 41 -9.16 17.00 -4.97
N ASP A 42 -9.63 17.92 -5.82
CA ASP A 42 -8.74 18.84 -6.57
C ASP A 42 -7.89 19.68 -5.62
N LYS A 43 -8.51 20.23 -4.56
CA LYS A 43 -7.80 20.98 -3.51
C LYS A 43 -6.78 20.10 -2.78
N ALA A 44 -7.10 18.81 -2.57
CA ALA A 44 -6.16 17.86 -1.99
C ALA A 44 -4.96 17.59 -2.90
N ILE A 45 -5.21 17.37 -4.19
CA ILE A 45 -4.16 17.16 -5.19
C ILE A 45 -3.25 18.39 -5.25
N ASP A 46 -3.83 19.59 -5.35
CA ASP A 46 -3.08 20.84 -5.40
C ASP A 46 -2.20 21.01 -4.17
N LYS A 47 -2.75 20.81 -2.96
CA LYS A 47 -1.97 20.85 -1.71
C LYS A 47 -0.84 19.83 -1.67
N MET A 48 -1.10 18.61 -2.13
CA MET A 48 -0.10 17.54 -2.16
C MET A 48 1.03 17.82 -3.14
N LEU A 49 0.72 18.44 -4.29
CA LEU A 49 1.70 18.81 -5.30
C LEU A 49 2.49 20.06 -4.89
N SER A 50 1.81 21.10 -4.37
CA SER A 50 2.44 22.37 -4.01
C SER A 50 3.41 22.24 -2.84
N ASN A 51 3.11 21.34 -1.89
CA ASN A 51 3.92 21.12 -0.70
C ASN A 51 4.84 19.89 -0.80
N ASP A 52 4.84 19.18 -1.93
CA ASP A 52 5.56 17.93 -2.14
C ASP A 52 5.33 16.88 -1.04
N ILE A 53 4.07 16.71 -0.63
CA ILE A 53 3.68 15.76 0.42
C ILE A 53 2.80 14.65 -0.15
N SER A 54 2.84 13.46 0.45
CA SER A 54 2.07 12.30 0.01
C SER A 54 0.80 12.05 0.82
N GLY A 55 0.53 12.87 1.84
CA GLY A 55 -0.59 12.68 2.75
C GLY A 55 -1.03 13.99 3.40
N LEU A 56 -2.33 14.06 3.68
CA LEU A 56 -3.00 15.17 4.35
C LEU A 56 -3.79 14.61 5.53
N VAL A 57 -3.78 15.33 6.64
CA VAL A 57 -4.63 15.02 7.79
C VAL A 57 -5.99 15.68 7.57
N ILE A 58 -7.07 14.91 7.73
CA ILE A 58 -8.42 15.46 7.65
C ILE A 58 -8.85 15.88 9.05
N VAL A 59 -9.24 17.14 9.22
CA VAL A 59 -9.64 17.74 10.50
C VAL A 59 -11.08 18.23 10.46
N ASN A 60 -11.80 18.13 11.58
CA ASN A 60 -13.14 18.68 11.70
C ASN A 60 -13.12 20.21 11.95
N ASP A 61 -14.29 20.82 12.15
CA ASP A 61 -14.43 22.25 12.47
C ASP A 61 -13.75 22.70 13.78
N LYS A 62 -13.40 21.75 14.66
CA LYS A 62 -12.68 21.98 15.91
C LYS A 62 -11.17 21.75 15.78
N GLU A 63 -10.67 21.58 14.55
CA GLU A 63 -9.28 21.24 14.23
C GLU A 63 -8.81 19.89 14.79
N GLU A 64 -9.75 18.99 15.11
CA GLU A 64 -9.43 17.65 15.60
C GLU A 64 -9.26 16.69 14.41
N PRO A 65 -8.22 15.83 14.41
CA PRO A 65 -8.00 14.87 13.33
C PRO A 65 -9.09 13.80 13.33
N VAL A 66 -9.77 13.66 12.19
CA VAL A 66 -10.84 12.68 11.94
C VAL A 66 -10.48 11.65 10.87
N GLY A 67 -9.38 11.86 10.14
CA GLY A 67 -8.94 10.94 9.11
C GLY A 67 -7.64 11.35 8.44
N MET A 68 -7.29 10.61 7.39
CA MET A 68 -6.12 10.86 6.56
C MET A 68 -6.46 10.56 5.11
N LEU A 69 -5.95 11.39 4.20
CA LEU A 69 -6.03 11.19 2.77
C LEU A 69 -4.62 11.12 2.20
N THR A 70 -4.30 10.10 1.42
CA THR A 70 -2.98 9.92 0.83
C THR A 70 -3.03 9.93 -0.69
N LYS A 71 -1.89 10.25 -1.34
CA LYS A 71 -1.72 10.11 -2.81
C LYS A 71 -2.15 8.73 -3.30
N ARG A 72 -1.91 7.69 -2.49
CA ARG A 72 -2.30 6.32 -2.81
C ARG A 72 -3.82 6.16 -2.86
N ASP A 73 -4.56 6.76 -1.94
CA ASP A 73 -6.03 6.67 -1.93
C ASP A 73 -6.62 7.31 -3.19
N LEU A 74 -6.05 8.45 -3.62
CA LEU A 74 -6.44 9.13 -4.86
C LEU A 74 -6.17 8.27 -6.10
N LEU A 75 -4.98 7.69 -6.20
CA LEU A 75 -4.60 6.83 -7.32
C LEU A 75 -5.44 5.54 -7.37
N GLU A 76 -5.75 4.94 -6.21
CA GLU A 76 -6.62 3.76 -6.15
C GLU A 76 -8.03 4.07 -6.67
N GLN A 77 -8.57 5.28 -6.49
CA GLN A 77 -9.87 5.65 -7.06
C GLN A 77 -9.86 5.82 -8.58
N VAL A 78 -8.85 6.50 -9.14
CA VAL A 78 -8.75 6.70 -10.60
C VAL A 78 -8.63 5.36 -11.34
N LEU A 79 -7.90 4.39 -10.77
CA LEU A 79 -7.75 3.05 -11.34
C LEU A 79 -9.05 2.22 -11.32
N LEU A 80 -10.02 2.58 -10.48
CA LEU A 80 -11.33 1.93 -10.43
C LEU A 80 -12.32 2.54 -11.43
N GLU A 81 -12.13 3.80 -11.84
CA GLU A 81 -13.01 4.50 -12.78
C GLU A 81 -12.72 4.14 -14.24
N GLU A 82 -11.47 3.76 -14.56
CA GLU A 82 -11.17 3.15 -15.85
C GLU A 82 -11.82 1.76 -15.92
N LYS A 83 -12.90 1.65 -16.69
CA LYS A 83 -13.56 0.38 -17.03
C LYS A 83 -12.57 -0.55 -17.75
N HIS A 84 -11.76 -1.26 -16.97
CA HIS A 84 -11.05 -2.41 -17.46
C HIS A 84 -12.05 -3.47 -17.90
N LYS A 85 -11.67 -4.27 -18.90
CA LYS A 85 -12.41 -5.47 -19.32
C LYS A 85 -12.54 -6.50 -18.18
N ASP A 86 -11.68 -6.36 -17.18
CA ASP A 86 -11.57 -7.23 -16.02
C ASP A 86 -12.29 -6.58 -14.83
N ASN A 87 -13.10 -7.36 -14.10
CA ASN A 87 -13.80 -6.91 -12.90
C ASN A 87 -12.82 -6.48 -11.78
N VAL A 88 -11.57 -6.95 -11.80
CA VAL A 88 -10.56 -6.64 -10.77
C VAL A 88 -9.26 -6.17 -11.43
N SER A 89 -8.82 -4.97 -11.08
CA SER A 89 -7.52 -4.43 -11.48
C SER A 89 -6.38 -5.02 -10.64
N VAL A 90 -5.23 -5.28 -11.27
CA VAL A 90 -4.04 -5.84 -10.62
C VAL A 90 -2.94 -4.79 -10.54
N ILE A 91 -2.54 -4.43 -9.33
CA ILE A 91 -1.42 -3.53 -9.06
C ILE A 91 -0.30 -4.33 -8.43
N ILE A 92 0.90 -4.25 -9.00
CA ILE A 92 2.08 -4.92 -8.46
C ILE A 92 3.16 -3.88 -8.20
N SER A 93 3.69 -3.86 -6.99
CA SER A 93 4.78 -2.95 -6.61
C SER A 93 5.87 -3.67 -5.80
N SER A 94 7.10 -3.17 -5.92
CA SER A 94 8.29 -3.67 -5.22
C SER A 94 9.28 -2.54 -4.98
N ARG A 95 10.06 -2.63 -3.89
CA ARG A 95 11.13 -1.68 -3.59
C ARG A 95 12.35 -1.79 -4.51
N LYS A 96 12.68 -2.98 -5.03
CA LYS A 96 13.93 -3.22 -5.79
C LYS A 96 13.68 -3.65 -7.24
N GLY A 97 12.48 -3.36 -7.77
CA GLY A 97 12.02 -3.93 -9.04
C GLY A 97 11.54 -5.38 -8.87
N LEU A 98 10.98 -5.94 -9.94
CA LEU A 98 10.49 -7.32 -10.00
C LEU A 98 11.22 -8.04 -11.12
N VAL A 99 11.59 -9.30 -10.90
CA VAL A 99 12.29 -10.08 -11.91
C VAL A 99 11.31 -10.49 -13.02
N ASP A 100 10.09 -10.87 -12.65
CA ASP A 100 9.11 -11.38 -13.62
C ASP A 100 7.69 -10.88 -13.33
N LYS A 101 7.47 -9.58 -13.56
CA LYS A 101 6.16 -8.95 -13.34
C LYS A 101 5.05 -9.64 -14.13
N GLN A 102 5.33 -10.08 -15.36
CA GLN A 102 4.34 -10.73 -16.22
C GLN A 102 3.87 -12.06 -15.62
N VAL A 103 4.79 -12.91 -15.18
CA VAL A 103 4.45 -14.20 -14.56
C VAL A 103 3.64 -14.01 -13.27
N ILE A 104 4.00 -13.01 -12.45
CA ILE A 104 3.24 -12.69 -11.23
C ILE A 104 1.83 -12.19 -11.57
N GLU A 105 1.71 -11.30 -12.55
CA GLU A 105 0.43 -10.77 -12.99
C GLU A 105 -0.48 -11.87 -13.53
N GLU A 106 0.05 -12.79 -14.34
CA GLU A 106 -0.68 -13.96 -14.83
C GLU A 106 -1.17 -14.87 -13.71
N GLU A 107 -0.33 -15.14 -12.70
CA GLU A 107 -0.72 -15.97 -11.55
C GLU A 107 -1.88 -15.35 -10.77
N ILE A 108 -1.82 -14.03 -10.55
CA ILE A 108 -2.88 -13.29 -9.87
C ILE A 108 -4.16 -13.27 -10.71
N LYS A 109 -4.06 -13.04 -12.03
CA LYS A 109 -5.22 -13.08 -12.94
C LYS A 109 -5.90 -14.45 -12.93
N LYS A 110 -5.14 -15.54 -13.04
CA LYS A 110 -5.66 -16.91 -12.92
C LYS A 110 -6.37 -17.14 -11.59
N PHE A 111 -5.92 -16.53 -10.50
CA PHE A 111 -6.61 -16.61 -9.22
C PHE A 111 -7.93 -15.83 -9.22
N ILE A 112 -7.94 -14.61 -9.76
CA ILE A 112 -9.13 -13.76 -9.88
C ILE A 112 -10.20 -14.46 -10.71
N GLU A 113 -9.84 -14.99 -11.89
CA GLU A 113 -10.78 -15.72 -12.77
C GLU A 113 -11.42 -16.92 -12.05
N ARG A 114 -10.65 -17.63 -11.22
CA ARG A 114 -11.16 -18.78 -10.44
C ARG A 114 -12.09 -18.39 -9.29
N HIS A 115 -12.06 -17.13 -8.86
CA HIS A 115 -12.74 -16.64 -7.65
C HIS A 115 -13.57 -15.36 -7.89
N GLU A 116 -13.94 -15.10 -9.14
CA GLU A 116 -14.62 -13.87 -9.57
C GLU A 116 -15.92 -13.63 -8.78
N ARG A 117 -16.69 -14.70 -8.52
CA ARG A 117 -17.96 -14.62 -7.79
C ARG A 117 -17.78 -14.21 -6.34
N GLU A 118 -16.72 -14.66 -5.68
CA GLU A 118 -16.38 -14.28 -4.31
C GLU A 118 -15.86 -12.85 -4.22
N ILE A 119 -15.00 -12.48 -5.16
CA ILE A 119 -14.19 -11.27 -5.08
C ILE A 119 -14.99 -10.03 -5.49
N GLY A 120 -15.83 -10.13 -6.52
CA GLY A 120 -16.56 -8.97 -7.07
C GLY A 120 -15.65 -8.02 -7.84
N GLU A 121 -15.99 -6.72 -7.81
CA GLU A 121 -15.29 -5.70 -8.60
C GLU A 121 -14.33 -4.87 -7.73
N GLY A 122 -13.13 -4.56 -8.22
CA GLY A 122 -12.23 -3.65 -7.50
C GLY A 122 -10.75 -3.78 -7.87
N THR A 123 -9.89 -3.85 -6.85
CA THR A 123 -8.44 -3.88 -7.00
C THR A 123 -7.80 -4.93 -6.10
N ILE A 124 -6.79 -5.63 -6.63
CA ILE A 124 -5.83 -6.39 -5.84
C ILE A 124 -4.46 -5.72 -5.96
N HIS A 125 -3.84 -5.43 -4.82
CA HIS A 125 -2.48 -4.90 -4.78
C HIS A 125 -1.54 -5.93 -4.17
N ALA A 126 -0.60 -6.42 -4.97
CA ALA A 126 0.54 -7.23 -4.54
C ALA A 126 1.78 -6.35 -4.30
N TYR A 127 2.17 -6.22 -3.04
CA TYR A 127 3.43 -5.57 -2.65
C TYR A 127 4.46 -6.63 -2.27
N ILE A 128 5.60 -6.64 -2.96
CA ILE A 128 6.67 -7.61 -2.73
C ILE A 128 7.92 -6.88 -2.23
N ALA A 129 8.47 -7.33 -1.11
CA ALA A 129 9.69 -6.76 -0.57
C ALA A 129 10.54 -7.82 0.12
N SER A 130 11.87 -7.61 0.10
CA SER A 130 12.75 -8.37 0.98
C SER A 130 12.50 -7.96 2.43
N ILE A 131 12.38 -8.98 3.30
CA ILE A 131 12.33 -8.81 4.76
C ILE A 131 13.65 -9.18 5.42
N SER A 132 14.68 -9.56 4.65
CA SER A 132 16.03 -9.79 5.17
C SER A 132 17.13 -9.25 4.25
N ASN A 133 18.20 -8.72 4.83
CA ASN A 133 19.37 -8.23 4.10
C ASN A 133 20.45 -9.31 3.93
N ARG A 134 20.08 -10.60 3.91
CA ARG A 134 21.02 -11.72 3.77
C ARG A 134 21.31 -12.04 2.30
N PRO A 135 22.41 -12.76 1.98
CA PRO A 135 22.78 -13.12 0.60
C PRO A 135 21.68 -13.86 -0.18
N HIS A 136 20.81 -14.58 0.54
CA HIS A 136 19.58 -15.19 0.00
C HIS A 136 18.39 -14.60 0.76
N PRO A 137 17.87 -13.45 0.29
CA PRO A 137 16.83 -12.72 1.02
C PRO A 137 15.54 -13.52 1.08
N LEU A 138 14.86 -13.42 2.22
CA LEU A 138 13.48 -13.89 2.35
C LEU A 138 12.58 -12.76 1.84
N LEU A 139 11.73 -13.07 0.88
CA LEU A 139 10.76 -12.14 0.31
C LEU A 139 9.41 -12.35 0.98
N GLN A 140 8.70 -11.26 1.18
CA GLN A 140 7.32 -11.25 1.63
C GLN A 140 6.45 -10.58 0.56
N CYS A 141 5.43 -11.29 0.11
CA CYS A 141 4.33 -10.74 -0.65
C CYS A 141 3.19 -10.38 0.31
N ARG A 142 2.68 -9.15 0.19
CA ARG A 142 1.48 -8.69 0.87
C ARG A 142 0.42 -8.41 -0.18
N LEU A 143 -0.65 -9.18 -0.15
CA LEU A 143 -1.84 -8.94 -0.95
C LEU A 143 -2.82 -8.08 -0.16
N ARG A 144 -3.34 -7.04 -0.79
CA ARG A 144 -4.48 -6.27 -0.31
C ARG A 144 -5.58 -6.35 -1.36
N LEU A 145 -6.66 -7.03 -1.01
CA LEU A 145 -7.87 -7.11 -1.82
C LEU A 145 -8.84 -6.03 -1.33
N LEU A 146 -9.21 -5.11 -2.22
CA LEU A 146 -10.17 -4.05 -1.97
C LEU A 146 -11.21 -4.10 -3.08
N THR A 147 -12.38 -4.65 -2.77
CA THR A 147 -13.47 -4.81 -3.74
C THR A 147 -14.81 -4.37 -3.18
N SER A 148 -15.81 -4.37 -4.06
CA SER A 148 -17.21 -4.13 -3.72
C SER A 148 -17.78 -5.16 -2.74
N LYS A 149 -17.17 -6.35 -2.65
CA LYS A 149 -17.60 -7.42 -1.74
C LYS A 149 -16.78 -7.51 -0.46
N MET A 150 -15.49 -7.21 -0.51
CA MET A 150 -14.62 -7.47 0.64
C MET A 150 -13.36 -6.62 0.69
N ARG A 151 -12.80 -6.54 1.90
CA ARG A 151 -11.53 -5.86 2.19
C ARG A 151 -10.65 -6.78 3.03
N VAL A 152 -9.71 -7.46 2.39
CA VAL A 152 -8.89 -8.49 3.04
C VAL A 152 -7.41 -8.27 2.75
N ARG A 153 -6.57 -8.59 3.73
CA ARG A 153 -5.12 -8.65 3.59
C ARG A 153 -4.66 -10.09 3.76
N ALA A 154 -3.70 -10.51 2.93
CA ALA A 154 -3.06 -11.81 3.02
C ALA A 154 -1.56 -11.67 2.78
N THR A 155 -0.77 -12.58 3.33
CA THR A 155 0.69 -12.51 3.28
C THR A 155 1.28 -13.87 2.96
N GLY A 156 2.37 -13.89 2.20
CA GLY A 156 3.11 -15.11 1.87
C GLY A 156 4.60 -14.84 1.83
N GLU A 157 5.40 -15.80 2.30
CA GLU A 157 6.85 -15.65 2.41
C GLU A 157 7.58 -16.77 1.66
N SER A 158 8.54 -16.38 0.82
CA SER A 158 9.44 -17.32 0.16
C SER A 158 10.74 -16.65 -0.29
N ARG A 159 11.71 -17.45 -0.73
CA ARG A 159 12.93 -17.01 -1.41
C ARG A 159 12.68 -16.66 -2.89
N SER A 160 11.48 -16.95 -3.41
CA SER A 160 11.04 -16.64 -4.78
C SER A 160 9.86 -15.66 -4.75
N GLU A 161 9.86 -14.68 -5.66
CA GLU A 161 8.77 -13.72 -5.80
C GLU A 161 7.44 -14.43 -6.11
N LEU A 162 7.45 -15.32 -7.10
CA LEU A 162 6.27 -16.08 -7.52
C LEU A 162 5.73 -16.97 -6.40
N GLU A 163 6.62 -17.69 -5.71
CA GLU A 163 6.20 -18.58 -4.62
C GLU A 163 5.65 -17.80 -3.42
N ALA A 164 6.21 -16.61 -3.14
CA ALA A 164 5.66 -15.72 -2.11
C ALA A 164 4.25 -15.25 -2.47
N VAL A 165 4.01 -14.93 -3.76
CA VAL A 165 2.67 -14.58 -4.28
C VAL A 165 1.71 -15.76 -4.15
N GLN A 166 2.10 -16.95 -4.58
CA GLN A 166 1.27 -18.17 -4.48
C GLN A 166 0.85 -18.44 -3.03
N LYS A 167 1.80 -18.39 -2.08
CA LYS A 167 1.50 -18.53 -0.64
C LYS A 167 0.54 -17.46 -0.11
N ALA A 168 0.68 -16.21 -0.59
CA ALA A 168 -0.22 -15.14 -0.22
C ALA A 168 -1.64 -15.36 -0.78
N LEU A 169 -1.76 -15.88 -2.01
CA LEU A 169 -3.04 -16.24 -2.63
C LEU A 169 -3.71 -17.42 -1.91
N ASP A 170 -2.94 -18.42 -1.48
CA ASP A 170 -3.44 -19.52 -0.65
C ASP A 170 -4.01 -19.01 0.68
N THR A 171 -3.28 -18.11 1.35
CA THR A 171 -3.74 -17.44 2.58
C THR A 171 -5.01 -16.60 2.33
N LEU A 172 -5.10 -15.91 1.20
CA LEU A 172 -6.28 -15.14 0.81
C LEU A 172 -7.50 -16.05 0.62
N LYS A 173 -7.31 -17.19 -0.06
CA LYS A 173 -8.34 -18.20 -0.29
C LYS A 173 -8.87 -18.80 1.01
N GLU A 174 -8.00 -19.07 1.98
CA GLU A 174 -8.42 -19.52 3.30
C GLU A 174 -9.32 -18.49 4.01
N THR A 175 -9.07 -17.20 3.77
CA THR A 175 -9.86 -16.12 4.35
C THR A 175 -11.27 -16.06 3.76
N PHE A 176 -11.44 -16.34 2.46
CA PHE A 176 -12.75 -16.41 1.81
C PHE A 176 -13.67 -17.46 2.47
N ARG A 177 -13.10 -18.59 2.90
CA ARG A 177 -13.85 -19.66 3.57
C ARG A 177 -14.34 -19.24 4.96
N LYS A 178 -13.58 -18.43 5.67
CA LYS A 178 -13.92 -17.96 7.03
C LYS A 178 -15.06 -16.93 7.00
N GLU A 179 -15.16 -16.12 5.95
CA GLU A 179 -16.25 -15.15 5.82
C GLU A 179 -17.58 -15.78 5.36
N LYS A 180 -17.56 -16.82 4.54
CA LYS A 180 -18.78 -17.56 4.14
C LYS A 180 -19.41 -18.42 5.25
N GLY A 181 -18.71 -18.60 6.37
CA GLY A 181 -19.15 -19.41 7.52
C GLY A 181 -19.80 -18.62 8.67
N LYS A 182 -20.03 -17.31 8.49
CA LYS A 182 -20.79 -16.44 9.40
C LYS A 182 -22.09 -16.03 8.74
#